data_AF-A0A520FKT2-F1
#
_entry.id   AF-A0A520FKT2-F1
#
_cell.length_a   1.000
_cell.length_b   1.000
_cell.length_c   1.000
_cell.angle_alpha   90.00
_cell.angle_beta   90.00
_cell.angle_gamma   90.00
#
_symmetry.space_group_name_H-M   'P 1'
#
loop_
_entity.id
_entity.type
_entity.pdbx_description
1 polymer ?
#
loop_
_entity_poly.entity_id
_entity_poly.type
_entity_poly.pdbx_seq_one_letter_code
_entity_poly.pdbx_strand_id
1 'polypeptide(L)'
;MKADCDNTNIDKKLAADFRSDVFGDGVKGFFYRCENIGPDTNKYWFTISSADQAQIDKLCDPATAYPLVFDEQHDTYWIDEPFTCESREGPS
;
A
#
# COMPACT_ATOMS: atom_id res chain seq x y z
N MET A 1 16.17 6.83 -3.06
CA MET A 1 15.75 5.96 -4.18
C MET A 1 14.93 6.73 -5.22
N LYS A 2 15.55 7.66 -5.97
CA LYS A 2 14.80 8.58 -6.86
C LYS A 2 14.12 7.89 -8.06
N ALA A 3 14.56 6.69 -8.43
CA ALA A 3 14.03 5.92 -9.57
C ALA A 3 12.92 4.93 -9.20
N ASP A 4 12.59 4.76 -7.91
CA ASP A 4 11.69 3.69 -7.48
C ASP A 4 10.23 3.96 -7.89
N CYS A 5 9.75 5.19 -7.69
CA CYS A 5 8.40 5.56 -8.16
C CYS A 5 8.28 5.56 -9.70
N ASP A 6 9.31 6.02 -10.43
CA ASP A 6 9.26 6.04 -11.91
C ASP A 6 9.14 4.64 -12.48
N ASN A 7 9.94 3.69 -11.98
CA ASN A 7 9.86 2.29 -12.38
C ASN A 7 8.56 1.64 -11.92
N THR A 8 8.12 1.89 -10.68
CA THR A 8 6.86 1.36 -10.15
C THR A 8 5.66 1.84 -10.97
N ASN A 9 5.66 3.11 -11.38
CA ASN A 9 4.62 3.70 -12.23
C ASN A 9 4.56 3.05 -13.62
N ILE A 10 5.71 2.65 -14.18
CA ILE A 10 5.80 1.95 -15.47
C ILE A 10 5.31 0.51 -15.34
N ASP A 11 5.80 -0.21 -14.33
CA ASP A 11 5.52 -1.65 -14.14
C ASP A 11 4.08 -1.92 -13.72
N LYS A 12 3.40 -0.93 -13.10
CA LYS A 12 2.00 -1.02 -12.63
C LYS A 12 1.70 -2.32 -11.89
N LYS A 13 2.60 -2.73 -11.00
CA LYS A 13 2.52 -4.04 -10.33
C LYS A 13 1.17 -4.20 -9.63
N LEU A 14 0.47 -5.28 -9.97
CA LEU A 14 -0.72 -5.73 -9.28
C LEU A 14 -0.30 -6.50 -8.02
N ALA A 15 -0.89 -6.16 -6.86
CA ALA A 15 -0.73 -6.93 -5.64
C ALA A 15 -1.97 -7.81 -5.45
N ALA A 16 -1.89 -9.06 -5.92
CA ALA A 16 -3.00 -10.03 -5.81
C ALA A 16 -3.32 -10.41 -4.35
N ASP A 17 -2.35 -10.25 -3.45
CA ASP A 17 -2.47 -10.49 -2.02
C ASP A 17 -1.86 -9.30 -1.27
N PHE A 18 -2.64 -8.22 -1.18
CA PHE A 18 -2.15 -6.94 -0.70
C PHE A 18 -2.04 -6.94 0.82
N ARG A 19 -0.79 -6.92 1.31
CA ARG A 19 -0.46 -6.85 2.74
C ARG A 19 -1.26 -7.86 3.58
N SER A 20 -1.33 -9.12 3.11
CA SER A 20 -2.00 -10.21 3.83
C SER A 20 -1.39 -10.49 5.19
N ASP A 21 -0.12 -10.13 5.37
CA ASP A 21 0.59 -10.09 6.67
C ASP A 21 -0.10 -9.20 7.71
N VAL A 22 -0.87 -8.19 7.28
CA VAL A 22 -1.60 -7.25 8.16
C VAL A 22 -3.11 -7.43 8.07
N PHE A 23 -3.66 -7.58 6.87
CA PHE A 23 -5.12 -7.58 6.66
C PHE A 23 -5.74 -8.98 6.53
N GLY A 24 -4.91 -10.02 6.48
CA GLY A 24 -5.33 -11.39 6.17
C GLY A 24 -5.58 -11.59 4.68
N ASP A 25 -5.95 -12.82 4.33
CA ASP A 25 -6.08 -13.24 2.93
C ASP A 25 -7.25 -12.54 2.21
N GLY A 26 -7.13 -12.42 0.89
CA GLY A 26 -8.23 -12.03 0.02
C GLY A 26 -8.39 -10.52 -0.21
N VAL A 27 -7.51 -9.70 0.36
CA VAL A 27 -7.40 -8.27 0.04
C VAL A 27 -6.62 -8.09 -1.25
N LYS A 28 -7.22 -7.43 -2.23
CA LYS A 28 -6.59 -7.16 -3.54
C LYS A 28 -6.26 -5.70 -3.67
N GLY A 29 -5.01 -5.41 -4.04
CA GLY A 29 -4.52 -4.05 -4.26
C GLY A 29 -4.22 -3.80 -5.73
N PHE A 30 -4.89 -2.80 -6.30
CA PHE A 30 -4.67 -2.33 -7.66
C PHE A 30 -3.86 -1.03 -7.60
N PHE A 31 -2.60 -1.09 -8.03
CA PHE A 31 -1.73 0.08 -8.05
C PHE A 31 -2.27 1.16 -9.01
N TYR A 32 -2.29 2.40 -8.54
CA TYR A 32 -2.69 3.56 -9.33
C TYR A 32 -1.49 4.46 -9.69
N ARG A 33 -0.78 4.97 -8.67
CA ARG A 33 0.39 5.84 -8.86
C ARG A 33 1.33 5.81 -7.65
N CYS A 34 2.57 6.22 -7.87
CA CYS A 34 3.60 6.49 -6.88
C CYS A 34 4.14 7.90 -7.09
N GLU A 35 4.38 8.63 -6.00
CA GLU A 35 5.01 9.95 -6.02
C GLU A 35 6.09 10.03 -4.94
N ASN A 36 7.28 10.49 -5.29
CA ASN A 36 8.32 10.77 -4.31
C ASN A 36 8.02 12.12 -3.65
N ILE A 37 7.60 12.11 -2.38
CA ILE A 37 7.19 13.31 -1.63
C ILE A 37 8.27 13.80 -0.66
N GLY A 38 9.40 13.09 -0.57
CA GLY A 38 10.52 13.46 0.28
C GLY A 38 11.77 12.61 -0.01
N PRO A 39 12.92 12.94 0.61
CA PRO A 39 14.18 12.23 0.38
C PRO A 39 14.09 10.71 0.54
N ASP A 40 13.31 10.26 1.54
CA ASP A 40 13.15 8.85 1.91
C ASP A 40 11.66 8.47 2.04
N THR A 41 10.78 9.19 1.34
CA THR A 41 9.33 8.98 1.44
C THR A 41 8.69 8.95 0.06
N ASN A 42 8.07 7.81 -0.23
CA ASN A 42 7.23 7.61 -1.40
C ASN A 42 5.77 7.52 -0.94
N LYS A 43 4.88 8.20 -1.66
CA LYS A 43 3.45 8.09 -1.49
C LYS A 43 2.90 7.19 -2.57
N TYR A 44 2.15 6.17 -2.18
CA TYR A 44 1.54 5.22 -3.08
C TYR A 44 0.02 5.35 -3.00
N TRP A 45 -0.65 5.18 -4.14
CA TRP A 45 -2.10 5.13 -4.21
C TRP A 45 -2.52 3.79 -4.80
N PHE A 46 -3.51 3.19 -4.14
CA PHE A 46 -4.10 1.93 -4.54
C PHE A 46 -5.62 2.03 -4.52
N THR A 47 -6.27 1.35 -5.45
CA THR A 47 -7.66 0.93 -5.26
C THR A 47 -7.62 -0.42 -4.56
N ILE A 48 -8.30 -0.55 -3.43
CA ILE A 48 -8.38 -1.82 -2.70
C ILE A 48 -9.77 -2.44 -2.88
N SER A 49 -9.82 -3.76 -3.03
CA SER A 49 -11.06 -4.53 -2.94
C SER A 49 -10.92 -5.71 -1.98
N SER A 50 -12.01 -6.00 -1.28
CA SER A 50 -12.15 -7.14 -0.39
C SER A 50 -13.61 -7.63 -0.41
N ALA A 51 -13.80 -8.93 -0.13
CA ALA A 51 -15.11 -9.51 0.13
C ALA A 51 -15.55 -9.40 1.60
N ASP A 52 -14.67 -8.95 2.50
CA ASP A 52 -14.92 -8.75 3.92
C ASP A 52 -14.77 -7.26 4.29
N GLN A 53 -15.87 -6.67 4.76
CA GLN A 53 -15.90 -5.27 5.17
C GLN A 53 -14.92 -4.97 6.32
N ALA A 54 -14.70 -5.91 7.25
CA ALA A 54 -13.81 -5.69 8.39
C ALA A 54 -12.36 -5.46 7.94
N GLN A 55 -11.95 -6.01 6.80
CA GLN A 55 -10.63 -5.78 6.23
C GLN A 55 -10.47 -4.34 5.72
N ILE A 56 -11.51 -3.78 5.10
CA ILE A 56 -11.53 -2.37 4.68
C ILE A 56 -11.54 -1.45 5.90
N ASP A 57 -12.32 -1.78 6.93
CA ASP A 57 -12.33 -1.00 8.17
C ASP A 57 -10.96 -0.97 8.85
N LYS A 58 -10.25 -2.10 8.90
CA LYS A 58 -8.88 -2.19 9.42
C LYS A 58 -7.88 -1.43 8.56
N LEU A 59 -7.97 -1.52 7.24
CA LEU A 59 -7.12 -0.76 6.30
C LEU A 59 -7.22 0.74 6.54
N CYS A 60 -8.44 1.23 6.80
CA CYS A 60 -8.72 2.65 7.00
C CYS A 60 -8.57 3.11 8.46
N ASP A 61 -8.16 2.23 9.38
CA ASP A 61 -7.94 2.59 10.79
C ASP A 61 -6.57 3.25 10.95
N PRO A 62 -6.48 4.53 11.34
CA PRO A 62 -5.20 5.21 11.55
C PRO A 62 -4.37 4.62 12.71
N ALA A 63 -4.98 3.79 13.57
CA ALA A 63 -4.27 3.07 14.62
C ALA A 63 -3.67 1.74 14.15
N THR A 64 -3.89 1.33 12.90
CA THR A 64 -3.26 0.13 12.35
C THR A 64 -1.74 0.31 12.28
N ALA A 65 -1.03 -0.62 12.91
CA ALA A 65 0.43 -0.66 12.91
C ALA A 65 0.94 -1.61 11.83
N TYR A 66 2.02 -1.21 11.14
CA TYR A 66 2.69 -2.01 10.12
C TYR A 66 4.06 -2.47 10.63
N PRO A 67 4.48 -3.70 10.33
CA PRO A 67 5.81 -4.19 10.67
C PRO A 67 6.90 -3.38 9.96
N LEU A 68 8.03 -3.21 10.63
CA LEU A 68 9.28 -2.83 9.99
C LEU A 68 9.75 -4.02 9.15
N VAL A 69 9.91 -3.82 7.84
CA VAL A 69 10.32 -4.88 6.92
C VAL A 69 11.74 -4.61 6.45
N PHE A 70 12.57 -5.65 6.38
CA PHE A 70 13.92 -5.58 5.85
C PHE A 70 13.92 -6.01 4.39
N ASP A 71 14.46 -5.16 3.51
CA ASP A 71 14.66 -5.46 2.10
C ASP A 71 16.13 -5.86 1.89
N GLU A 72 16.36 -7.17 1.78
CA GLU A 72 17.68 -7.74 1.55
C GLU A 72 18.32 -7.27 0.23
N GLN A 73 17.52 -6.98 -0.79
CA GLN A 73 18.03 -6.57 -2.11
C GLN A 73 18.71 -5.20 -2.04
N HIS A 74 18.21 -4.32 -1.17
CA HIS A 74 18.66 -2.94 -1.07
C HIS A 74 19.37 -2.63 0.26
N ASP A 75 19.56 -3.63 1.13
CA ASP A 75 20.17 -3.53 2.47
C ASP A 75 19.57 -2.37 3.29
N THR A 76 18.24 -2.32 3.32
CA THR A 76 17.51 -1.22 3.96
C THR A 76 16.26 -1.71 4.68
N TYR A 77 15.76 -0.89 5.59
CA TYR A 77 14.47 -1.10 6.24
C TYR A 77 13.45 -0.11 5.70
N TRP A 78 12.21 -0.58 5.54
CA TRP A 78 11.06 0.26 5.22
C TRP A 78 9.92 0.01 6.19
N ILE A 79 9.09 1.04 6.35
CA ILE A 79 7.87 1.00 7.15
C ILE A 79 6.79 1.73 6.36
N ASP A 80 5.60 1.15 6.33
CA ASP A 80 4.43 1.79 5.76
C ASP A 80 3.75 2.65 6.83
N GLU A 81 3.41 3.89 6.46
CA GLU A 81 2.50 4.71 7.26
C GLU A 81 1.04 4.24 7.09
N PRO A 82 0.15 4.54 8.05
CA PRO A 82 -1.26 4.22 7.92
C PRO A 82 -1.89 4.74 6.62
N PHE A 83 -2.69 3.88 5.97
CA PHE A 83 -3.38 4.25 4.75
C PHE A 83 -4.46 5.28 5.02
N THR A 84 -4.49 6.34 4.21
CA THR A 84 -5.55 7.33 4.21
C THR A 84 -6.62 6.94 3.20
N CYS A 85 -7.79 6.53 3.67
CA CYS A 85 -8.92 6.22 2.80
C CYS A 85 -9.67 7.51 2.41
N GLU A 86 -9.64 7.86 1.12
CA GLU A 86 -10.28 9.07 0.60
C GLU A 86 -11.80 8.90 0.35
N SER A 87 -12.26 7.72 -0.07
CA SER A 87 -13.69 7.37 -0.14
C SER A 87 -13.94 5.93 0.36
N ARG A 88 -14.99 5.76 1.16
CA ARG A 88 -15.52 4.44 1.55
C ARG A 88 -16.67 3.98 0.65
N GLU A 89 -17.24 4.89 -0.12
CA GLU A 89 -18.28 4.61 -1.09
C GLU A 89 -17.62 4.41 -2.46
N GLY A 90 -17.99 3.32 -3.15
CA GLY A 90 -17.57 3.11 -4.54
C GLY A 90 -18.11 4.23 -5.43
N PRO A 91 -17.58 4.40 -6.64
CA PRO A 91 -18.16 5.34 -7.60
C PRO A 91 -19.64 5.00 -7.80
N SER A 92 -20.50 6.01 -7.64
CA SER A 92 -21.93 5.97 -7.95
C SER A 92 -22.20 5.84 -9.45
#